data_AF-A0AAW4IAW8-F1
#
_entry.id   AF-A0AAW4IAW8-F1
#
_cell.length_a   1.000
_cell.length_b   1.000
_cell.length_c   1.000
_cell.angle_alpha   90.00
_cell.angle_beta   90.00
_cell.angle_gamma   90.00
#
_symmetry.space_group_name_H-M   'P 1'
#
loop_
_entity.id
_entity.type
_entity.pdbx_description
1 polymer ?
#
loop_
_entity_poly.entity_id
_entity_poly.type
_entity_poly.pdbx_seq_one_letter_code
_entity_poly.pdbx_strand_id
1 'polypeptide(L)'
;MPSKPPSVYRWGLRAVVALQCLLICAFVYRYMAAPAPQGPRLPAVQGATLWLESHGALHQFDTQGQRLQRIELSALQLSPNPTSLQFTQAHIFWVHDASRVHRCDLSQKRCMALDLPELSGRSDYRWVRVSSDESEVVVSDASGHQVLVYQRNSADGKYLLQRTYADGMRFPNQTLQTPDGMWVANTNQHQIVRLLSGPSGTQPARSEHPITHPDLRPTRRFPFAMARDPQERLWVLVADGGMRNADLLRMNQQAQPERVIPIAQQQDPNAIVFFDQHLLLTDMRNFVVQRLDLQGQVLAPFGDAPFRAELAAAHQQYRALGRLPTLLISSICVLMLAALWFAWKSGELGQLRGAAWRKPAPQPSATGTAPPPVASATPLPPGRITTVKALPGSTRTTRHAVVVGGVLMCAVMATISYELWPYATQFPWMSGKPSILFSAALLLPLVALPPLLMAQGWRQLKALESIRIGTDGVRIQAQVGKRRYQALADQVTCTRQHLLIGTAMVPLRHRGSALFDEGGLRQNIIDRLPQMTMHDSIWHNGLITHYWRHGGWRGRCTVVGMAVLLGLTLWVPFALR
;
A
#
# COMPACT_ATOMS: atom_id res chain seq x y z
N MET A 1 4.54 31.79 40.60
CA MET A 1 3.61 31.05 39.71
C MET A 1 4.28 30.86 38.35
N PRO A 2 4.46 29.66 37.79
CA PRO A 2 4.91 29.55 36.40
C PRO A 2 3.71 29.83 35.50
N SER A 3 3.84 30.84 34.65
CA SER A 3 2.88 31.25 33.63
C SER A 3 2.43 30.06 32.78
N LYS A 4 1.10 29.85 32.67
CA LYS A 4 0.53 28.92 31.68
C LYS A 4 1.12 29.27 30.30
N PRO A 5 1.67 28.31 29.55
CA PRO A 5 2.14 28.59 28.19
C PRO A 5 0.96 29.14 27.36
N PRO A 6 1.20 30.14 26.51
CA PRO A 6 0.11 30.87 25.84
C PRO A 6 -0.70 29.94 24.95
N SER A 7 -2.03 30.16 24.95
CA SER A 7 -3.03 29.36 24.22
C SER A 7 -2.71 29.17 22.73
N VAL A 8 -1.94 30.09 22.16
CA VAL A 8 -1.51 30.15 20.77
C VAL A 8 -0.79 28.88 20.31
N TYR A 9 0.10 28.29 21.11
CA TYR A 9 0.83 27.08 20.70
C TYR A 9 -0.05 25.82 20.68
N ARG A 10 -1.09 25.77 21.53
CA ARG A 10 -2.09 24.67 21.52
C ARG A 10 -3.04 24.78 20.33
N TRP A 11 -3.43 26.01 20.00
CA TRP A 11 -4.16 26.30 18.76
C TRP A 11 -3.31 25.96 17.53
N GLY A 12 -2.03 26.31 17.54
CA GLY A 12 -1.07 25.93 16.50
C GLY A 12 -0.97 24.41 16.32
N LEU A 13 -0.86 23.64 17.41
CA LEU A 13 -0.84 22.18 17.35
C LEU A 13 -2.13 21.61 16.74
N ARG A 14 -3.31 22.11 17.16
CA ARG A 14 -4.61 21.68 16.61
C ARG A 14 -4.73 22.04 15.13
N ALA A 15 -4.26 23.22 14.73
CA ALA A 15 -4.26 23.67 13.34
C ALA A 15 -3.36 22.78 12.46
N VAL A 16 -2.17 22.41 12.94
CA VAL A 16 -1.26 21.51 12.23
C VAL A 16 -1.87 20.12 12.04
N VAL A 17 -2.51 19.57 13.08
CA VAL A 17 -3.20 18.27 12.98
C VAL A 17 -4.38 18.34 12.01
N ALA A 18 -5.21 19.39 12.09
CA ALA A 18 -6.33 19.59 11.17
C ALA A 18 -5.86 19.73 9.72
N LEU A 19 -4.79 20.49 9.49
CA LEU A 19 -4.18 20.65 8.15
C LEU A 19 -3.66 19.32 7.62
N GLN A 20 -3.04 18.49 8.46
CA GLN A 20 -2.58 17.16 8.08
C GLN A 20 -3.75 16.25 7.66
N CYS A 21 -4.85 16.26 8.42
CA CYS A 21 -6.05 15.51 8.05
C CYS A 21 -6.64 16.01 6.72
N LEU A 22 -6.74 17.32 6.52
CA LEU A 22 -7.25 17.92 5.28
C LEU A 22 -6.38 17.54 4.07
N LEU A 23 -5.05 17.57 4.20
CA LEU A 23 -4.14 17.18 3.12
C LEU A 23 -4.31 15.70 2.73
N ILE A 24 -4.46 14.81 3.71
CA ILE A 24 -4.71 13.39 3.47
C ILE A 24 -6.06 13.20 2.77
N CYS A 25 -7.12 13.85 3.26
CA CYS A 25 -8.45 13.79 2.63
C CYS A 25 -8.43 14.34 1.19
N ALA A 26 -7.77 15.47 0.96
CA ALA A 26 -7.64 16.06 -0.37
C ALA A 26 -6.88 15.13 -1.33
N PHE A 27 -5.82 14.47 -0.85
CA PHE A 27 -5.07 13.49 -1.64
C PHE A 27 -5.93 12.27 -2.01
N VAL A 28 -6.63 11.69 -1.04
CA VAL A 28 -7.53 10.54 -1.26
C VAL A 28 -8.65 10.92 -2.23
N TYR A 29 -9.30 12.06 -2.01
CA TYR A 29 -10.35 12.56 -2.91
C TYR A 29 -9.82 12.77 -4.33
N ARG A 30 -8.64 13.39 -4.49
CA ARG A 30 -8.05 13.65 -5.80
C ARG A 30 -7.70 12.36 -6.54
N TYR A 31 -7.21 11.34 -5.84
CA TYR A 31 -6.88 10.03 -6.41
C TYR A 31 -8.13 9.30 -6.90
N MET A 32 -9.23 9.40 -6.14
CA MET A 32 -10.51 8.76 -6.50
C MET A 32 -11.29 9.53 -7.57
N ALA A 33 -11.29 10.86 -7.53
CA ALA A 33 -12.15 11.70 -8.36
C ALA A 33 -11.58 12.02 -9.75
N ALA A 34 -10.26 11.92 -9.95
CA ALA A 34 -9.65 12.24 -11.23
C ALA A 34 -8.39 11.37 -11.46
N PRO A 35 -8.57 10.13 -11.96
CA PRO A 35 -7.46 9.23 -12.25
C PRO A 35 -6.49 9.88 -13.25
N ALA A 36 -5.23 9.43 -13.22
CA ALA A 36 -4.22 9.94 -14.12
C ALA A 36 -4.63 9.69 -15.59
N PRO A 37 -4.31 10.61 -16.52
CA PRO A 37 -4.60 10.40 -17.92
C PRO A 37 -3.90 9.12 -18.41
N GLN A 38 -4.56 8.38 -19.28
CA GLN A 38 -4.01 7.17 -19.88
C GLN A 38 -3.36 7.51 -21.22
N GLY A 39 -2.13 7.02 -21.40
CA GLY A 39 -1.44 7.12 -22.69
C GLY A 39 -2.09 6.25 -23.77
N PRO A 40 -1.55 6.29 -25.00
CA PRO A 40 -2.12 5.59 -26.14
C PRO A 40 -2.00 4.08 -25.96
N ARG A 41 -3.02 3.33 -26.39
CA ARG A 41 -3.06 1.86 -26.35
C ARG A 41 -4.09 1.29 -27.33
N LEU A 42 -4.15 -0.04 -27.41
CA LEU A 42 -5.12 -0.79 -28.20
C LEU A 42 -5.21 -0.34 -29.68
N PRO A 43 -4.08 -0.27 -30.41
CA PRO A 43 -4.13 0.05 -31.81
C PRO A 43 -4.85 -1.07 -32.59
N ALA A 44 -5.75 -0.70 -33.48
CA ALA A 44 -6.55 -1.59 -34.29
C ALA A 44 -6.71 -1.02 -35.70
N VAL A 45 -6.50 -1.86 -36.71
CA VAL A 45 -6.60 -1.44 -38.12
C VAL A 45 -8.00 -1.70 -38.65
N GLN A 46 -8.49 -0.76 -39.45
CA GLN A 46 -9.73 -0.86 -40.19
C GLN A 46 -9.51 -0.34 -41.61
N GLY A 47 -9.28 -1.25 -42.56
CA GLY A 47 -8.92 -0.88 -43.93
C GLY A 47 -7.69 0.04 -43.96
N ALA A 48 -7.83 1.22 -44.55
CA ALA A 48 -6.77 2.23 -44.64
C ALA A 48 -6.70 3.17 -43.41
N THR A 49 -7.40 2.87 -42.33
CA THR A 49 -7.41 3.69 -41.12
C THR A 49 -6.91 2.94 -39.90
N LEU A 50 -6.28 3.67 -38.99
CA LEU A 50 -5.85 3.18 -37.68
C LEU A 50 -6.74 3.78 -36.61
N TRP A 51 -7.20 2.94 -35.71
CA TRP A 51 -7.86 3.34 -34.48
C TRP A 51 -6.96 3.04 -33.28
N LEU A 52 -6.96 3.91 -32.28
CA LEU A 52 -6.34 3.62 -30.99
C LEU A 52 -7.13 4.29 -29.87
N GLU A 53 -7.02 3.74 -28.65
CA GLU A 53 -7.56 4.37 -27.46
C GLU A 53 -6.50 5.29 -26.85
N SER A 54 -6.90 6.50 -26.49
CA SER A 54 -6.07 7.42 -25.71
C SER A 54 -6.96 8.46 -25.03
N HIS A 55 -6.68 8.74 -23.75
CA HIS A 55 -7.42 9.72 -22.94
C HIS A 55 -8.93 9.44 -22.84
N GLY A 56 -9.33 8.16 -22.77
CA GLY A 56 -10.74 7.79 -22.63
C GLY A 56 -11.54 7.98 -23.93
N ALA A 57 -10.87 8.05 -25.07
CA ALA A 57 -11.47 8.19 -26.38
C ALA A 57 -10.81 7.28 -27.42
N LEU A 58 -11.59 6.86 -28.41
CA LEU A 58 -11.08 6.27 -29.64
C LEU A 58 -10.73 7.38 -30.63
N HIS A 59 -9.52 7.33 -31.17
CA HIS A 59 -9.03 8.26 -32.20
C HIS A 59 -8.82 7.48 -33.49
N GLN A 60 -9.36 7.97 -34.60
CA GLN A 60 -9.13 7.43 -35.93
C GLN A 60 -8.09 8.28 -36.66
N PHE A 61 -7.17 7.62 -37.35
CA PHE A 61 -6.14 8.23 -38.16
C PHE A 61 -6.11 7.64 -39.56
N ASP A 62 -5.69 8.43 -40.54
CA ASP A 62 -5.31 7.94 -41.86
C ASP A 62 -3.89 7.34 -41.87
N THR A 63 -3.43 6.92 -43.05
CA THR A 63 -2.09 6.36 -43.26
C THR A 63 -0.95 7.35 -43.02
N GLN A 64 -1.21 8.65 -43.13
CA GLN A 64 -0.23 9.71 -42.87
C GLN A 64 -0.18 10.10 -41.38
N GLY A 65 -1.11 9.59 -40.58
CA GLY A 65 -1.25 9.91 -39.16
C GLY A 65 -2.05 11.18 -38.91
N GLN A 66 -2.81 11.70 -39.88
CA GLN A 66 -3.75 12.78 -39.65
C GLN A 66 -4.96 12.24 -38.88
N ARG A 67 -5.34 12.91 -37.78
CA ARG A 67 -6.53 12.50 -37.02
C ARG A 67 -7.79 12.87 -37.79
N LEU A 68 -8.59 11.86 -38.10
CA LEU A 68 -9.85 12.01 -38.83
C LEU A 68 -11.02 12.26 -37.88
N GLN A 69 -11.06 11.55 -36.75
CA GLN A 69 -12.13 11.70 -35.77
C GLN A 69 -11.70 11.27 -34.36
N ARG A 70 -12.48 11.71 -33.36
CA ARG A 70 -12.36 11.36 -31.95
C ARG A 70 -13.74 11.04 -31.38
N ILE A 71 -13.87 9.90 -30.72
CA ILE A 71 -15.12 9.43 -30.12
C ILE A 71 -14.85 9.08 -28.66
N GLU A 72 -15.52 9.75 -27.73
CA GLU A 72 -15.41 9.44 -26.29
C GLU A 72 -15.93 8.03 -26.01
N LEU A 73 -15.21 7.25 -25.18
CA LEU A 73 -15.66 5.92 -24.77
C LEU A 73 -17.00 5.98 -24.02
N SER A 74 -17.22 7.03 -23.23
CA SER A 74 -18.48 7.27 -22.52
C SER A 74 -19.67 7.47 -23.47
N ALA A 75 -19.45 8.06 -24.64
CA ALA A 75 -20.49 8.20 -25.67
C ALA A 75 -20.90 6.86 -26.29
N LEU A 76 -20.04 5.85 -26.17
CA LEU A 76 -20.28 4.46 -26.58
C LEU A 76 -20.74 3.58 -25.41
N GLN A 77 -20.95 4.16 -24.22
CA GLN A 77 -21.26 3.45 -22.97
C GLN A 77 -20.20 2.43 -22.55
N LEU A 78 -18.94 2.69 -22.93
CA LEU A 78 -17.79 1.90 -22.52
C LEU A 78 -17.11 2.55 -21.31
N SER A 79 -16.52 1.71 -20.45
CA SER A 79 -15.69 2.15 -19.34
C SER A 79 -14.38 2.79 -19.85
N PRO A 80 -13.63 3.51 -19.00
CA PRO A 80 -12.35 4.10 -19.41
C PRO A 80 -11.23 3.05 -19.59
N ASN A 81 -11.48 1.77 -19.31
CA ASN A 81 -10.45 0.72 -19.25
C ASN A 81 -10.77 -0.53 -20.10
N PRO A 82 -11.11 -0.40 -21.40
CA PRO A 82 -11.18 -1.58 -22.27
C PRO A 82 -9.83 -2.29 -22.33
N THR A 83 -9.82 -3.60 -22.59
CA THR A 83 -8.58 -4.41 -22.61
C THR A 83 -8.24 -4.98 -23.99
N SER A 84 -9.17 -4.94 -24.94
CA SER A 84 -8.92 -5.34 -26.33
C SER A 84 -9.81 -4.56 -27.28
N LEU A 85 -9.32 -4.30 -28.49
CA LEU A 85 -10.07 -3.68 -29.58
C LEU A 85 -9.81 -4.43 -30.89
N GLN A 86 -10.84 -4.65 -31.68
CA GLN A 86 -10.73 -5.18 -33.05
C GLN A 86 -11.88 -4.68 -33.91
N PHE A 87 -11.59 -4.28 -35.14
CA PHE A 87 -12.61 -4.04 -36.16
C PHE A 87 -12.81 -5.29 -37.01
N THR A 88 -14.07 -5.67 -37.25
CA THR A 88 -14.43 -6.75 -38.19
C THR A 88 -15.01 -6.19 -39.47
N GLN A 89 -15.68 -5.03 -39.42
CA GLN A 89 -16.36 -4.38 -40.55
C GLN A 89 -16.19 -2.84 -40.47
N ALA A 90 -16.69 -2.10 -41.46
CA ALA A 90 -16.53 -0.64 -41.58
C ALA A 90 -17.13 0.18 -40.41
N HIS A 91 -18.15 -0.35 -39.72
CA HIS A 91 -18.75 0.31 -38.55
C HIS A 91 -18.83 -0.59 -37.33
N ILE A 92 -18.36 -1.84 -37.44
CA ILE A 92 -18.45 -2.83 -36.36
C ILE A 92 -17.09 -3.07 -35.76
N PHE A 93 -17.02 -2.88 -34.45
CA PHE A 93 -15.87 -3.26 -33.65
C PHE A 93 -16.28 -4.05 -32.42
N TRP A 94 -15.30 -4.77 -31.90
CA TRP A 94 -15.43 -5.66 -30.77
C TRP A 94 -14.44 -5.23 -29.70
N VAL A 95 -14.93 -5.19 -28.46
CA VAL A 95 -14.17 -4.70 -27.32
C VAL A 95 -14.45 -5.58 -26.11
N HIS A 96 -13.41 -5.86 -25.32
CA HIS A 96 -13.60 -6.37 -23.97
C HIS A 96 -13.58 -5.20 -23.00
N ASP A 97 -14.67 -5.03 -22.27
CA ASP A 97 -14.87 -3.93 -21.32
C ASP A 97 -15.78 -4.37 -20.16
N ALA A 98 -15.43 -3.96 -18.94
CA ALA A 98 -16.18 -4.26 -17.72
C ALA A 98 -16.57 -5.75 -17.58
N SER A 99 -15.58 -6.65 -17.75
CA SER A 99 -15.73 -8.12 -17.68
C SER A 99 -16.55 -8.77 -18.81
N ARG A 100 -17.00 -8.01 -19.80
CA ARG A 100 -17.87 -8.50 -20.89
C ARG A 100 -17.24 -8.23 -22.24
N VAL A 101 -17.60 -9.06 -23.21
CA VAL A 101 -17.32 -8.81 -24.62
C VAL A 101 -18.50 -8.02 -25.19
N HIS A 102 -18.21 -6.93 -25.89
CA HIS A 102 -19.23 -6.10 -26.52
C HIS A 102 -19.02 -6.07 -28.03
N ARG A 103 -20.13 -6.15 -28.76
CA ARG A 103 -20.20 -5.79 -30.18
C ARG A 103 -20.72 -4.37 -30.28
N CYS A 104 -19.97 -3.51 -30.93
CA CYS A 104 -20.28 -2.10 -31.02
C CYS A 104 -20.46 -1.66 -32.47
N ASP A 105 -21.50 -0.87 -32.71
CA ASP A 105 -21.79 -0.22 -33.98
C ASP A 105 -21.50 1.28 -33.86
N LEU A 106 -20.49 1.75 -34.60
CA LEU A 106 -20.09 3.15 -34.64
C LEU A 106 -21.15 4.05 -35.27
N SER A 107 -21.91 3.56 -36.25
CA SER A 107 -22.95 4.35 -36.91
C SER A 107 -24.09 4.67 -35.95
N GLN A 108 -24.41 3.72 -35.07
CA GLN A 108 -25.45 3.87 -34.04
C GLN A 108 -24.91 4.36 -32.69
N LYS A 109 -23.58 4.44 -32.53
CA LYS A 109 -22.88 4.69 -31.25
C LYS A 109 -23.39 3.78 -30.13
N ARG A 110 -23.62 2.51 -30.45
CA ARG A 110 -24.23 1.54 -29.53
C ARG A 110 -23.34 0.33 -29.36
N CYS A 111 -23.09 -0.03 -28.11
CA CYS A 111 -22.43 -1.28 -27.74
C CYS A 111 -23.44 -2.24 -27.11
N MET A 112 -23.38 -3.50 -27.52
CA MET A 112 -24.21 -4.58 -26.97
C MET A 112 -23.30 -5.63 -26.35
N ALA A 113 -23.47 -5.87 -25.05
CA ALA A 113 -22.77 -6.94 -24.35
C ALA A 113 -23.26 -8.30 -24.86
N LEU A 114 -22.32 -9.20 -25.12
CA LEU A 114 -22.61 -10.58 -25.45
C LEU A 114 -22.82 -11.40 -24.18
N ASP A 115 -23.61 -12.45 -24.36
CA ASP A 115 -23.65 -13.57 -23.43
C ASP A 115 -22.71 -14.66 -23.95
N LEU A 116 -21.63 -14.89 -23.22
CA LEU A 116 -20.64 -15.93 -23.53
C LEU A 116 -20.63 -16.90 -22.35
N PRO A 117 -21.16 -18.13 -22.51
CA PRO A 117 -21.26 -19.08 -21.41
C PRO A 117 -19.89 -19.40 -20.84
N GLU A 118 -19.85 -19.68 -19.53
CA GLU A 118 -18.63 -20.05 -18.78
C GLU A 118 -17.55 -18.95 -18.70
N LEU A 119 -17.73 -17.80 -19.36
CA LEU A 119 -16.84 -16.65 -19.17
C LEU A 119 -17.11 -16.03 -17.80
N SER A 120 -16.09 -16.00 -16.95
CA SER A 120 -16.16 -15.42 -15.60
C SER A 120 -16.58 -13.95 -15.62
N GLY A 121 -17.51 -13.56 -14.73
CA GLY A 121 -17.92 -12.16 -14.54
C GLY A 121 -16.88 -11.27 -13.83
N ARG A 122 -15.72 -11.80 -13.47
CA ARG A 122 -14.63 -11.04 -12.84
C ARG A 122 -14.02 -10.03 -13.82
N SER A 123 -13.60 -8.88 -13.29
CA SER A 123 -12.93 -7.80 -14.02
C SER A 123 -11.46 -8.14 -14.26
N ASP A 124 -11.23 -9.18 -15.04
CA ASP A 124 -9.90 -9.68 -15.40
C ASP A 124 -9.46 -9.16 -16.78
N TYR A 125 -8.16 -9.11 -17.04
CA TYR A 125 -7.64 -8.79 -18.37
C TYR A 125 -8.02 -9.91 -19.34
N ARG A 126 -8.65 -9.53 -20.47
CA ARG A 126 -8.96 -10.45 -21.56
C ARG A 126 -8.65 -9.84 -22.91
N TRP A 127 -8.24 -10.71 -23.82
CA TRP A 127 -8.03 -10.36 -25.21
C TRP A 127 -9.05 -11.06 -26.10
N VAL A 128 -9.79 -10.29 -26.89
CA VAL A 128 -10.84 -10.82 -27.76
C VAL A 128 -10.43 -10.72 -29.22
N ARG A 129 -10.66 -11.80 -29.96
CA ARG A 129 -10.62 -11.84 -31.41
C ARG A 129 -11.90 -12.44 -31.97
N VAL A 130 -12.38 -11.87 -33.07
CA VAL A 130 -13.62 -12.27 -33.73
C VAL A 130 -13.32 -12.47 -35.21
N SER A 131 -13.85 -13.54 -35.79
CA SER A 131 -13.76 -13.80 -37.22
C SER A 131 -14.50 -12.71 -38.02
N SER A 132 -14.12 -12.50 -39.28
CA SER A 132 -14.70 -11.43 -40.12
C SER A 132 -16.21 -11.60 -40.38
N ASP A 133 -16.67 -12.84 -40.45
CA ASP A 133 -18.08 -13.24 -40.56
C ASP A 133 -18.82 -13.28 -39.21
N GLU A 134 -18.12 -12.95 -38.12
CA GLU A 134 -18.62 -12.99 -36.73
C GLU A 134 -19.08 -14.39 -36.27
N SER A 135 -18.71 -15.45 -36.99
CA SER A 135 -19.10 -16.82 -36.64
C SER A 135 -18.31 -17.39 -35.46
N GLU A 136 -17.11 -16.88 -35.17
CA GLU A 136 -16.26 -17.33 -34.08
C GLU A 136 -15.80 -16.15 -33.22
N VAL A 137 -15.83 -16.33 -31.89
CA VAL A 137 -15.23 -15.43 -30.89
C VAL A 137 -14.19 -16.21 -30.09
N VAL A 138 -12.95 -15.74 -30.13
CA VAL A 138 -11.83 -16.26 -29.34
C VAL A 138 -11.54 -15.29 -28.19
N VAL A 139 -11.53 -15.81 -26.96
CA VAL A 139 -11.22 -15.04 -25.76
C VAL A 139 -10.00 -15.63 -25.08
N SER A 140 -8.92 -14.87 -25.01
CA SER A 140 -7.78 -15.17 -24.14
C SER A 140 -8.09 -14.69 -22.73
N ASP A 141 -8.36 -15.62 -21.82
CA ASP A 141 -8.68 -15.36 -20.42
C ASP A 141 -7.41 -15.53 -19.57
N ALA A 142 -6.66 -14.43 -19.43
CA ALA A 142 -5.31 -14.46 -18.86
C ALA A 142 -5.33 -14.98 -17.42
N SER A 143 -6.21 -14.43 -16.57
CA SER A 143 -6.38 -14.86 -15.17
C SER A 143 -6.92 -16.29 -15.05
N GLY A 144 -7.72 -16.74 -16.02
CA GLY A 144 -8.21 -18.12 -16.09
C GLY A 144 -7.20 -19.13 -16.63
N HIS A 145 -6.03 -18.67 -17.08
CA HIS A 145 -5.00 -19.49 -17.73
C HIS A 145 -5.52 -20.33 -18.91
N GLN A 146 -6.42 -19.76 -19.71
CA GLN A 146 -7.10 -20.49 -20.77
C GLN A 146 -7.42 -19.60 -21.98
N VAL A 147 -7.59 -20.23 -23.15
CA VAL A 147 -8.17 -19.60 -24.33
C VAL A 147 -9.49 -20.29 -24.65
N LEU A 148 -10.57 -19.53 -24.76
CA LEU A 148 -11.93 -19.99 -25.00
C LEU A 148 -12.31 -19.67 -26.44
N VAL A 149 -12.92 -20.63 -27.14
CA VAL A 149 -13.42 -20.45 -28.51
C VAL A 149 -14.91 -20.71 -28.53
N TYR A 150 -15.65 -19.71 -28.93
CA TYR A 150 -17.09 -19.72 -29.05
C TYR A 150 -17.50 -19.71 -30.52
N GLN A 151 -18.48 -20.54 -30.86
CA GLN A 151 -19.09 -20.53 -32.19
C GLN A 151 -20.51 -19.97 -32.11
N ARG A 152 -20.85 -19.13 -33.06
CA ARG A 152 -22.20 -18.61 -33.24
C ARG A 152 -23.09 -19.69 -33.83
N ASN A 153 -24.17 -20.02 -33.13
CA ASN A 153 -25.24 -20.86 -33.63
C ASN A 153 -26.04 -20.08 -34.68
N SER A 154 -26.18 -20.65 -35.87
CA SER A 154 -26.90 -20.01 -36.98
C SER A 154 -28.42 -19.94 -36.75
N ALA A 155 -28.98 -20.83 -35.92
CA ALA A 155 -30.43 -20.91 -35.71
C ALA A 155 -30.96 -19.80 -34.78
N ASP A 156 -30.24 -19.47 -33.70
CA ASP A 156 -30.68 -18.49 -32.69
C ASP A 156 -29.69 -17.31 -32.51
N GLY A 157 -28.57 -17.33 -33.23
CA GLY A 157 -27.55 -16.28 -33.19
C GLY A 157 -26.72 -16.25 -31.90
N LYS A 158 -26.91 -17.21 -30.98
CA LYS A 158 -26.19 -17.28 -29.69
C LYS A 158 -24.81 -17.89 -29.86
N TYR A 159 -23.89 -17.51 -28.98
CA TYR A 159 -22.55 -18.11 -28.94
C TYR A 159 -22.52 -19.28 -27.96
N LEU A 160 -22.02 -20.41 -28.42
CA LEU A 160 -21.81 -21.62 -27.62
C LEU A 160 -20.31 -21.88 -27.50
N LEU A 161 -19.86 -22.23 -26.29
CA LEU A 161 -18.47 -22.62 -26.07
C LEU A 161 -18.21 -23.93 -26.84
N GLN A 162 -17.28 -23.88 -27.79
CA GLN A 162 -16.87 -25.06 -28.56
C GLN A 162 -15.60 -25.69 -28.01
N ARG A 163 -14.62 -24.86 -27.62
CA ARG A 163 -13.29 -25.33 -27.22
C ARG A 163 -12.70 -24.49 -26.10
N THR A 164 -11.98 -25.18 -25.21
CA THR A 164 -11.18 -24.58 -24.14
C THR A 164 -9.75 -25.09 -24.23
N TYR A 165 -8.80 -24.18 -24.44
CA TYR A 165 -7.37 -24.46 -24.43
C TYR A 165 -6.77 -24.03 -23.10
N ALA A 166 -6.74 -24.95 -22.13
CA ALA A 166 -6.17 -24.70 -20.80
C ALA A 166 -4.82 -25.42 -20.59
N ASP A 167 -4.58 -26.53 -21.29
CA ASP A 167 -3.38 -27.33 -21.06
C ASP A 167 -2.11 -26.57 -21.43
N GLY A 168 -1.12 -26.59 -20.54
CA GLY A 168 0.14 -25.85 -20.68
C GLY A 168 0.01 -24.33 -20.83
N MET A 169 -1.17 -23.73 -20.64
CA MET A 169 -1.36 -22.28 -20.73
C MET A 169 -1.14 -21.62 -19.36
N ARG A 170 -0.41 -20.51 -19.34
CA ARG A 170 -0.22 -19.67 -18.14
C ARG A 170 -0.22 -18.20 -18.52
N PHE A 171 -1.32 -17.52 -18.17
CA PHE A 171 -1.56 -16.12 -18.50
C PHE A 171 -1.46 -15.88 -20.01
N PRO A 172 -2.28 -16.58 -20.83
CA PRO A 172 -2.30 -16.30 -22.25
C PRO A 172 -2.82 -14.87 -22.49
N ASN A 173 -1.99 -14.00 -23.05
CA ASN A 173 -2.31 -12.57 -23.21
C ASN A 173 -2.92 -12.28 -24.59
N GLN A 174 -2.14 -11.83 -25.58
CA GLN A 174 -2.65 -11.59 -26.93
C GLN A 174 -2.81 -12.91 -27.70
N THR A 175 -3.91 -13.01 -28.45
CA THR A 175 -4.07 -13.95 -29.56
C THR A 175 -4.01 -13.23 -30.90
N LEU A 176 -3.44 -13.90 -31.90
CA LEU A 176 -3.36 -13.44 -33.28
C LEU A 176 -3.88 -14.57 -34.19
N GLN A 177 -5.08 -14.37 -34.75
CA GLN A 177 -5.70 -15.33 -35.66
C GLN A 177 -4.96 -15.38 -37.00
N THR A 178 -4.94 -16.58 -37.60
CA THR A 178 -4.38 -16.89 -38.91
C THR A 178 -5.35 -17.84 -39.63
N PRO A 179 -5.26 -18.02 -40.97
CA PRO A 179 -6.13 -18.95 -41.68
C PRO A 179 -6.09 -20.39 -41.11
N ASP A 180 -4.92 -20.84 -40.64
CA ASP A 180 -4.71 -22.21 -40.17
C ASP A 180 -4.83 -22.39 -38.65
N GLY A 181 -5.27 -21.36 -37.91
CA GLY A 181 -5.35 -21.39 -36.45
C GLY A 181 -5.00 -20.07 -35.79
N MET A 182 -4.28 -20.09 -34.68
CA MET A 182 -3.91 -18.87 -33.95
C MET A 182 -2.56 -18.98 -33.27
N TRP A 183 -1.91 -17.82 -33.13
CA TRP A 183 -0.78 -17.63 -32.23
C TRP A 183 -1.27 -17.11 -30.87
N VAL A 184 -0.65 -17.57 -29.79
CA VAL A 184 -0.97 -17.19 -28.41
C VAL A 184 0.31 -16.78 -27.69
N ALA A 185 0.31 -15.59 -27.09
CA ALA A 185 1.39 -15.17 -26.20
C ALA A 185 1.20 -15.85 -24.84
N ASN A 186 1.89 -16.98 -24.64
CA ASN A 186 1.82 -17.77 -23.41
C ASN A 186 2.82 -17.21 -22.38
N THR A 187 2.41 -16.08 -21.79
CA THR A 187 3.27 -15.12 -21.06
C THR A 187 4.14 -15.77 -20.00
N ASN A 188 3.57 -16.54 -19.08
CA ASN A 188 4.32 -17.12 -17.96
C ASN A 188 4.98 -18.45 -18.28
N GLN A 189 4.78 -18.99 -19.49
CA GLN A 189 5.62 -20.05 -20.05
C GLN A 189 6.77 -19.49 -20.89
N HIS A 190 6.89 -18.16 -21.03
CA HIS A 190 7.96 -17.50 -21.77
C HIS A 190 8.08 -18.01 -23.22
N GLN A 191 6.93 -18.20 -23.88
CA GLN A 191 6.89 -18.73 -25.23
C GLN A 191 5.69 -18.20 -26.01
N ILE A 192 5.80 -18.28 -27.34
CA ILE A 192 4.65 -18.17 -28.23
C ILE A 192 4.18 -19.58 -28.56
N VAL A 193 2.87 -19.80 -28.51
CA VAL A 193 2.25 -21.08 -28.90
C VAL A 193 1.49 -20.89 -30.20
N ARG A 194 1.68 -21.79 -31.16
CA ARG A 194 0.79 -21.90 -32.33
C ARG A 194 -0.20 -23.03 -32.08
N LEU A 195 -1.49 -22.70 -32.10
CA LEU A 195 -2.59 -23.67 -32.05
C LEU A 195 -3.15 -23.78 -33.46
N LEU A 196 -3.06 -24.96 -34.06
CA LEU A 196 -3.62 -25.22 -35.38
C LEU A 196 -5.12 -25.51 -35.28
N SER A 197 -5.89 -25.02 -36.25
CA SER A 197 -7.29 -25.36 -36.41
C SER A 197 -7.43 -26.87 -36.65
N GLY A 198 -8.28 -27.51 -35.85
CA GLY A 198 -8.63 -28.92 -36.00
C GLY A 198 -10.14 -29.15 -35.89
N PRO A 199 -10.62 -30.37 -36.15
CA PRO A 199 -12.02 -30.74 -35.91
C PRO A 199 -12.45 -30.43 -34.47
N SER A 200 -13.73 -30.12 -34.26
CA SER A 200 -14.28 -29.98 -32.91
C SER A 200 -14.11 -31.29 -32.13
N GLY A 201 -13.67 -31.20 -30.87
CA GLY A 201 -13.52 -32.34 -29.97
C GLY A 201 -12.15 -33.05 -29.98
N THR A 202 -11.24 -32.72 -30.90
CA THR A 202 -9.84 -33.18 -30.85
C THR A 202 -8.91 -32.12 -30.27
N GLN A 203 -7.85 -32.55 -29.59
CA GLN A 203 -6.81 -31.60 -29.19
C GLN A 203 -6.13 -31.03 -30.45
N PRO A 204 -6.00 -29.71 -30.56
CA PRO A 204 -5.36 -29.10 -31.71
C PRO A 204 -3.88 -29.48 -31.73
N ALA A 205 -3.34 -29.66 -32.94
CA ALA A 205 -1.89 -29.72 -33.08
C ALA A 205 -1.29 -28.40 -32.56
N ARG A 206 -0.30 -28.53 -31.69
CA ARG A 206 0.34 -27.43 -30.96
C ARG A 206 1.82 -27.43 -31.26
N SER A 207 2.38 -26.24 -31.47
CA SER A 207 3.84 -26.04 -31.47
C SER A 207 4.22 -24.89 -30.55
N GLU A 208 5.35 -25.05 -29.87
CA GLU A 208 5.84 -24.13 -28.87
C GLU A 208 7.14 -23.49 -29.34
N HIS A 209 7.21 -22.17 -29.23
CA HIS A 209 8.28 -21.36 -29.77
C HIS A 209 8.86 -20.49 -28.65
N PRO A 210 9.99 -20.88 -28.04
CA PRO A 210 10.64 -20.11 -26.99
C PRO A 210 11.03 -18.71 -27.48
N ILE A 211 10.91 -17.70 -26.62
CA ILE A 211 11.30 -16.31 -26.98
C ILE A 211 12.71 -15.95 -26.55
N THR A 212 13.50 -16.89 -26.01
CA THR A 212 14.84 -16.64 -25.49
C THR A 212 15.79 -16.17 -26.59
N HIS A 213 16.46 -15.04 -26.37
CA HIS A 213 17.48 -14.49 -27.25
C HIS A 213 18.59 -13.81 -26.42
N PRO A 214 19.89 -13.93 -26.79
CA PRO A 214 20.99 -13.36 -26.01
C PRO A 214 20.89 -11.84 -25.79
N ASP A 215 20.36 -11.12 -26.79
CA ASP A 215 20.24 -9.65 -26.75
C ASP A 215 19.00 -9.14 -26.00
N LEU A 216 18.12 -10.02 -25.52
CA LEU A 216 17.03 -9.57 -24.65
C LEU A 216 17.63 -9.05 -23.35
N ARG A 217 17.16 -7.88 -22.90
CA ARG A 217 17.63 -7.32 -21.64
C ARG A 217 17.37 -8.30 -20.49
N PRO A 218 18.19 -8.31 -19.42
CA PRO A 218 17.98 -9.20 -18.28
C PRO A 218 16.54 -9.11 -17.77
N THR A 219 15.93 -10.20 -17.34
CA THR A 219 14.51 -10.27 -16.87
C THR A 219 13.42 -10.11 -17.94
N ARG A 220 13.73 -9.82 -19.21
CA ARG A 220 12.71 -9.71 -20.28
C ARG A 220 12.38 -11.11 -20.78
N ARG A 221 11.30 -11.67 -20.25
CA ARG A 221 10.92 -13.08 -20.47
C ARG A 221 9.42 -13.28 -20.73
N PHE A 222 8.61 -12.23 -20.61
CA PHE A 222 7.15 -12.34 -20.58
C PHE A 222 6.56 -11.80 -21.89
N PRO A 223 6.38 -12.64 -22.93
CA PRO A 223 5.75 -12.20 -24.17
C PRO A 223 4.27 -11.91 -23.92
N PHE A 224 3.75 -10.81 -24.46
CA PHE A 224 2.35 -10.44 -24.17
C PHE A 224 1.58 -9.88 -25.35
N ALA A 225 2.27 -9.29 -26.32
CA ALA A 225 1.66 -8.74 -27.51
C ALA A 225 2.50 -9.07 -28.75
N MET A 226 1.85 -9.23 -29.90
CA MET A 226 2.51 -9.60 -31.14
C MET A 226 1.78 -9.12 -32.39
N ALA A 227 2.53 -8.93 -33.46
CA ALA A 227 2.01 -8.66 -34.79
C ALA A 227 2.81 -9.45 -35.83
N ARG A 228 2.19 -9.78 -36.96
CA ARG A 228 2.82 -10.51 -38.06
C ARG A 228 2.99 -9.59 -39.25
N ASP A 229 4.20 -9.54 -39.80
CA ASP A 229 4.51 -8.67 -40.93
C ASP A 229 4.17 -9.31 -42.28
N PRO A 230 4.23 -8.57 -43.40
CA PRO A 230 3.95 -9.12 -44.73
C PRO A 230 4.92 -10.23 -45.17
N GLN A 231 6.08 -10.37 -44.52
CA GLN A 231 7.02 -11.47 -44.75
C GLN A 231 6.75 -12.65 -43.80
N GLU A 232 5.61 -12.66 -43.11
CA GLU A 232 5.15 -13.69 -42.20
C GLU A 232 6.04 -13.90 -40.96
N ARG A 233 6.89 -12.92 -40.64
CA ARG A 233 7.71 -12.88 -39.43
C ARG A 233 6.88 -12.37 -38.27
N LEU A 234 7.17 -12.86 -37.07
CA LEU A 234 6.46 -12.47 -35.85
C LEU A 234 7.26 -11.43 -35.09
N TRP A 235 6.61 -10.31 -34.76
CA TRP A 235 7.15 -9.25 -33.93
C TRP A 235 6.48 -9.32 -32.57
N VAL A 236 7.24 -9.51 -31.51
CA VAL A 236 6.75 -9.84 -30.17
C VAL A 236 7.26 -8.83 -29.16
N LEU A 237 6.35 -8.27 -28.36
CA LEU A 237 6.71 -7.48 -27.19
C LEU A 237 6.95 -8.41 -26.00
N VAL A 238 8.13 -8.29 -25.40
CA VAL A 238 8.61 -9.13 -24.29
C VAL A 238 8.91 -8.25 -23.07
N ALA A 239 8.07 -8.33 -22.05
CA ALA A 239 8.15 -7.50 -20.85
C ALA A 239 9.04 -8.11 -19.75
N ASP A 240 9.35 -7.29 -18.73
CA ASP A 240 9.83 -7.76 -17.43
C ASP A 240 8.69 -8.36 -16.59
N GLY A 241 9.01 -8.94 -15.41
CA GLY A 241 8.02 -9.61 -14.55
C GLY A 241 6.94 -8.68 -13.95
N GLY A 242 7.08 -7.36 -14.10
CA GLY A 242 6.05 -6.39 -13.79
C GLY A 242 5.19 -6.01 -15.00
N MET A 243 5.28 -6.74 -16.11
CA MET A 243 4.59 -6.47 -17.38
C MET A 243 4.89 -5.07 -17.94
N ARG A 244 6.15 -4.64 -17.82
CA ARG A 244 6.64 -3.32 -18.24
C ARG A 244 8.04 -3.41 -18.86
N ASN A 245 8.53 -2.28 -19.37
CA ASN A 245 9.85 -2.07 -19.96
C ASN A 245 10.17 -3.09 -21.06
N ALA A 246 9.21 -3.29 -21.97
CA ALA A 246 9.27 -4.35 -22.95
C ALA A 246 10.36 -4.15 -24.03
N ASP A 247 10.95 -5.27 -24.45
CA ASP A 247 11.77 -5.37 -25.66
C ASP A 247 10.90 -5.79 -26.85
N LEU A 248 11.34 -5.42 -28.06
CA LEU A 248 10.74 -5.90 -29.30
C LEU A 248 11.63 -6.99 -29.90
N LEU A 249 11.15 -8.22 -29.83
CA LEU A 249 11.79 -9.38 -30.43
C LEU A 249 11.19 -9.63 -31.81
N ARG A 250 12.03 -9.76 -32.83
CA ARG A 250 11.62 -10.30 -34.13
C ARG A 250 11.97 -11.78 -34.19
N MET A 251 10.99 -12.58 -34.60
CA MET A 251 11.12 -14.01 -34.85
C MET A 251 10.92 -14.27 -36.35
N ASN A 252 11.68 -15.19 -36.92
CA ASN A 252 11.60 -15.53 -38.34
C ASN A 252 10.28 -16.27 -38.69
N GLN A 253 10.13 -16.68 -39.96
CA GLN A 253 8.94 -17.39 -40.43
C GLN A 253 8.70 -18.74 -39.74
N GLN A 254 9.77 -19.37 -39.24
CA GLN A 254 9.73 -20.60 -38.45
C GLN A 254 9.51 -20.32 -36.95
N ALA A 255 9.21 -19.08 -36.59
CA ALA A 255 9.05 -18.59 -35.22
C ALA A 255 10.27 -18.86 -34.33
N GLN A 256 11.48 -18.78 -34.89
CA GLN A 256 12.71 -18.75 -34.12
C GLN A 256 13.14 -17.30 -33.83
N PRO A 257 13.56 -16.96 -32.60
CA PRO A 257 14.11 -15.65 -32.26
C PRO A 257 15.28 -15.27 -33.19
N GLU A 258 15.14 -14.17 -33.93
CA GLU A 258 16.13 -13.72 -34.92
C GLU A 258 16.94 -12.53 -34.40
N ARG A 259 16.25 -11.54 -33.82
CA ARG A 259 16.87 -10.26 -33.43
C ARG A 259 16.02 -9.50 -32.42
N VAL A 260 16.67 -8.84 -31.47
CA VAL A 260 16.04 -7.81 -30.63
C VAL A 260 16.22 -6.44 -31.27
N ILE A 261 15.12 -5.72 -31.45
CA ILE A 261 15.08 -4.43 -32.13
C ILE A 261 15.21 -3.31 -31.10
N PRO A 262 16.24 -2.45 -31.23
CA PRO A 262 16.40 -1.34 -30.31
C PRO A 262 15.34 -0.27 -30.60
N ILE A 263 14.44 -0.04 -29.63
CA ILE A 263 13.40 1.00 -29.76
C ILE A 263 13.85 2.27 -29.01
N ALA A 264 13.99 2.18 -27.68
CA ALA A 264 14.78 3.10 -26.86
C ALA A 264 14.99 2.50 -25.46
N GLN A 265 15.96 3.02 -24.70
CA GLN A 265 16.30 2.47 -23.38
C GLN A 265 15.17 2.57 -22.34
N GLN A 266 14.35 3.63 -22.38
CA GLN A 266 13.33 3.95 -21.37
C GLN A 266 11.88 3.73 -21.85
N GLN A 267 11.69 3.05 -22.97
CA GLN A 267 10.36 2.82 -23.52
C GLN A 267 9.68 1.59 -22.90
N ASP A 268 8.35 1.68 -22.84
CA ASP A 268 7.46 0.71 -22.24
C ASP A 268 6.30 0.44 -23.22
N PRO A 269 6.60 -0.09 -24.43
CA PRO A 269 5.57 -0.34 -25.41
C PRO A 269 4.59 -1.36 -24.86
N ASN A 270 3.30 -1.09 -24.99
CA ASN A 270 2.22 -1.87 -24.37
C ASN A 270 1.25 -2.47 -25.40
N ALA A 271 1.39 -2.14 -26.68
CA ALA A 271 0.69 -2.82 -27.77
C ALA A 271 1.43 -2.59 -29.10
N ILE A 272 1.13 -3.45 -30.08
CA ILE A 272 1.81 -3.52 -31.37
C ILE A 272 0.78 -3.80 -32.48
N VAL A 273 0.93 -3.13 -33.62
CA VAL A 273 0.15 -3.43 -34.82
C VAL A 273 0.95 -3.13 -36.09
N PHE A 274 0.69 -3.88 -37.16
CA PHE A 274 1.10 -3.48 -38.51
C PHE A 274 0.02 -2.63 -39.15
N PHE A 275 0.40 -1.46 -39.65
CA PHE A 275 -0.49 -0.56 -40.36
C PHE A 275 0.23 0.02 -41.59
N ASP A 276 -0.36 -0.20 -42.76
CA ASP A 276 0.26 0.07 -44.05
C ASP A 276 1.62 -0.67 -44.18
N GLN A 277 2.75 0.03 -44.27
CA GLN A 277 4.10 -0.57 -44.30
C GLN A 277 4.90 -0.35 -43.01
N HIS A 278 4.21 0.01 -41.92
CA HIS A 278 4.86 0.38 -40.67
C HIS A 278 4.43 -0.51 -39.52
N LEU A 279 5.37 -0.74 -38.61
CA LEU A 279 5.06 -1.27 -37.31
C LEU A 279 4.81 -0.12 -36.34
N LEU A 280 3.63 -0.10 -35.73
CA LEU A 280 3.26 0.89 -34.74
C LEU A 280 3.28 0.28 -33.35
N LEU A 281 3.94 0.98 -32.42
CA LEU A 281 4.00 0.63 -31.01
C LEU A 281 3.39 1.75 -30.19
N THR A 282 2.36 1.45 -29.42
CA THR A 282 1.88 2.41 -28.43
C THR A 282 2.71 2.28 -27.16
N ASP A 283 3.09 3.40 -26.57
CA ASP A 283 3.75 3.47 -25.26
C ASP A 283 2.90 4.33 -24.32
N MET A 284 2.12 3.63 -23.48
CA MET A 284 1.20 4.24 -22.53
C MET A 284 1.91 5.07 -21.45
N ARG A 285 3.17 4.76 -21.13
CA ARG A 285 3.92 5.42 -20.05
C ARG A 285 4.64 6.67 -20.52
N ASN A 286 5.12 6.66 -21.76
CA ASN A 286 5.82 7.79 -22.38
C ASN A 286 4.93 8.63 -23.30
N PHE A 287 3.65 8.27 -23.43
CA PHE A 287 2.64 9.01 -24.20
C PHE A 287 3.10 9.24 -25.64
N VAL A 288 3.51 8.16 -26.31
CA VAL A 288 3.97 8.23 -27.70
C VAL A 288 3.45 7.03 -28.48
N VAL A 289 3.12 7.26 -29.76
CA VAL A 289 2.91 6.19 -30.74
C VAL A 289 4.14 6.16 -31.63
N GLN A 290 4.97 5.15 -31.42
CA GLN A 290 6.19 4.99 -32.19
C GLN A 290 5.90 4.31 -33.51
N ARG A 291 6.70 4.65 -34.50
CA ARG A 291 6.61 4.11 -35.85
C ARG A 291 7.96 3.54 -36.22
N LEU A 292 7.96 2.30 -36.68
CA LEU A 292 9.15 1.63 -37.19
C LEU A 292 8.91 1.15 -38.61
N ASP A 293 9.98 1.08 -39.40
CA ASP A 293 9.96 0.37 -40.67
C ASP A 293 10.07 -1.17 -40.46
N LEU A 294 10.01 -1.93 -41.55
CA LEU A 294 10.10 -3.41 -41.53
C LEU A 294 11.51 -3.93 -41.18
N GLN A 295 12.51 -3.05 -41.17
CA GLN A 295 13.89 -3.35 -40.77
C GLN A 295 14.09 -3.09 -39.28
N GLY A 296 13.14 -2.43 -38.62
CA GLY A 296 13.18 -2.07 -37.21
C GLY A 296 13.84 -0.73 -36.93
N GLN A 297 14.00 0.14 -37.93
CA GLN A 297 14.45 1.52 -37.72
C GLN A 297 13.33 2.37 -37.19
N VAL A 298 13.63 3.19 -36.17
CA VAL A 298 12.69 4.13 -35.58
C VAL A 298 12.52 5.34 -36.50
N LEU A 299 11.28 5.60 -36.91
CA LEU A 299 10.87 6.75 -37.72
C LEU A 299 10.29 7.86 -36.83
N ALA A 300 9.90 8.98 -37.45
CA ALA A 300 9.18 10.03 -36.74
C ALA A 300 7.87 9.47 -36.12
N PRO A 301 7.52 9.87 -34.87
CA PRO A 301 6.32 9.40 -34.17
C PRO A 301 5.05 9.57 -35.00
N PHE A 302 4.12 8.64 -34.84
CA PHE A 302 2.84 8.64 -35.52
C PHE A 302 1.84 9.63 -34.88
N GLY A 303 0.87 10.08 -35.68
CA GLY A 303 -0.16 11.04 -35.27
C GLY A 303 0.21 12.48 -35.62
N ASP A 304 -0.78 13.33 -35.84
CA ASP A 304 -0.61 14.73 -36.22
C ASP A 304 -0.11 15.63 -35.06
N ALA A 305 0.23 16.88 -35.36
CA ALA A 305 0.73 17.82 -34.36
C ALA A 305 -0.25 18.06 -33.20
N PRO A 306 -1.57 18.27 -33.43
CA PRO A 306 -2.55 18.37 -32.35
C PRO A 306 -2.58 17.15 -31.43
N PHE A 307 -2.64 15.94 -31.98
CA PHE A 307 -2.66 14.72 -31.17
C PHE A 307 -1.37 14.53 -30.36
N ARG A 308 -0.21 14.81 -30.96
CA ARG A 308 1.08 14.77 -30.22
C ARG A 308 1.16 15.84 -29.12
N ALA A 309 0.54 16.99 -29.30
CA ALA A 309 0.45 18.02 -28.26
C ALA A 309 -0.45 17.59 -27.10
N GLU A 310 -1.58 16.93 -27.39
CA GLU A 310 -2.46 16.31 -26.38
C GLU A 310 -1.70 15.28 -25.54
N LEU A 311 -0.95 14.39 -26.20
CA LEU A 311 -0.10 13.39 -25.54
C LEU A 311 0.96 14.04 -24.64
N ALA A 312 1.64 15.09 -25.13
CA ALA A 312 2.65 15.80 -24.35
C ALA A 312 2.05 16.48 -23.10
N ALA A 313 0.89 17.12 -23.23
CA ALA A 313 0.19 17.74 -22.11
C ALA A 313 -0.23 16.70 -21.07
N ALA A 314 -0.75 15.56 -21.50
CA ALA A 314 -1.13 14.47 -20.61
C ALA A 314 0.06 13.82 -19.92
N HIS A 315 1.19 13.66 -20.61
CA HIS A 315 2.43 13.18 -20.01
C HIS A 315 2.93 14.11 -18.92
N GLN A 316 2.86 15.42 -19.14
CA GLN A 316 3.20 16.42 -18.13
C GLN A 316 2.28 16.31 -16.92
N GLN A 317 0.98 16.14 -17.14
CA GLN A 317 0.01 15.92 -16.07
C GLN A 317 0.28 14.61 -15.31
N TYR A 318 0.54 13.51 -16.00
CA TYR A 318 0.91 12.22 -15.42
C TYR A 318 2.16 12.34 -14.53
N ARG A 319 3.22 13.01 -15.02
CA ARG A 319 4.44 13.27 -14.25
C ARG A 319 4.19 14.16 -13.04
N ALA A 320 3.35 15.18 -13.16
CA ALA A 320 2.99 16.05 -12.04
C ALA A 320 2.24 15.26 -10.95
N LEU A 321 1.27 14.43 -11.35
CA LEU A 321 0.53 13.55 -10.45
C LEU A 321 1.45 12.53 -9.77
N GLY A 322 2.41 11.97 -10.49
CA GLY A 322 3.40 11.03 -9.94
C GLY A 322 4.29 11.63 -8.82
N ARG A 323 4.40 12.97 -8.74
CA ARG A 323 5.16 13.66 -7.67
C ARG A 323 4.32 13.93 -6.41
N LEU A 324 2.99 13.89 -6.52
CA LEU A 324 2.09 14.20 -5.39
C LEU A 324 2.31 13.32 -4.16
N PRO A 325 2.51 11.99 -4.24
CA PRO A 325 2.77 11.17 -3.06
C PRO A 325 4.03 11.60 -2.31
N THR A 326 5.11 11.91 -3.04
CA THR A 326 6.37 12.38 -2.43
C THR A 326 6.19 13.74 -1.77
N LEU A 327 5.47 14.67 -2.41
CA LEU A 327 5.13 15.96 -1.83
C LEU A 327 4.25 15.81 -0.58
N LEU A 328 3.29 14.89 -0.59
CA LEU A 328 2.45 14.60 0.56
C LEU A 328 3.28 14.05 1.72
N ILE A 329 4.11 13.03 1.49
CA ILE A 329 4.99 12.46 2.52
C ILE A 329 5.91 13.55 3.08
N SER A 330 6.50 14.37 2.21
CA SER A 330 7.35 15.49 2.62
C SER A 330 6.57 16.49 3.48
N SER A 331 5.34 16.85 3.10
CA SER A 331 4.47 17.74 3.87
C SER A 331 4.08 17.15 5.22
N ILE A 332 3.78 15.85 5.29
CA ILE A 332 3.48 15.13 6.53
C ILE A 332 4.69 15.18 7.46
N CYS A 333 5.89 14.91 6.96
CA CYS A 333 7.12 14.99 7.75
C CYS A 333 7.34 16.40 8.33
N VAL A 334 7.17 17.44 7.51
CA VAL A 334 7.30 18.85 7.95
C VAL A 334 6.24 19.18 9.01
N LEU A 335 4.99 18.78 8.79
CA LEU A 335 3.90 19.01 9.75
C LEU A 335 4.11 18.22 11.04
N MET A 336 4.67 17.01 10.99
CA MET A 336 5.04 16.26 12.20
C MET A 336 6.13 16.96 13.00
N LEU A 337 7.16 17.50 12.33
CA LEU A 337 8.20 18.30 12.99
C LEU A 337 7.62 19.58 13.61
N ALA A 338 6.74 20.27 12.89
CA ALA A 338 6.03 21.43 13.41
C ALA A 338 5.14 21.07 14.61
N ALA A 339 4.38 19.98 14.53
CA ALA A 339 3.55 19.46 15.63
C ALA A 339 4.42 19.12 16.85
N LEU A 340 5.57 18.48 16.67
CA LEU A 340 6.51 18.18 17.74
C LEU A 340 7.05 19.45 18.39
N TRP A 341 7.39 20.46 17.59
CA TRP A 341 7.84 21.77 18.06
C TRP A 341 6.74 22.52 18.83
N PHE A 342 5.51 22.55 18.30
CA PHE A 342 4.36 23.15 18.97
C PHE A 342 3.99 22.39 20.26
N ALA A 343 4.05 21.06 20.27
CA ALA A 343 3.85 20.23 21.45
C ALA A 343 4.93 20.48 22.53
N TRP A 344 6.17 20.73 22.10
CA TRP A 344 7.26 21.14 22.98
C TRP A 344 7.01 22.53 23.57
N LYS A 345 6.72 23.54 22.73
CA LYS A 345 6.50 24.93 23.16
C LYS A 345 5.22 25.14 23.96
N SER A 346 4.15 24.43 23.65
CA SER A 346 2.88 24.45 24.39
C SER A 346 2.96 23.79 25.76
N GLY A 347 4.08 23.14 26.09
CA GLY A 347 4.23 22.41 27.34
C GLY A 347 3.36 21.15 27.42
N GLU A 348 2.78 20.67 26.32
CA GLU A 348 2.12 19.35 26.25
C GLU A 348 3.14 18.22 26.51
N LEU A 349 4.36 18.33 25.97
CA LEU A 349 5.48 17.46 26.38
C LEU A 349 5.91 17.71 27.84
N GLY A 350 5.60 18.89 28.37
CA GLY A 350 5.81 19.28 29.76
C GLY A 350 4.74 18.76 30.73
N GLN A 351 3.57 18.30 30.28
CA GLN A 351 2.60 17.59 31.14
C GLN A 351 3.12 16.23 31.61
N LEU A 352 4.19 15.72 30.98
CA LEU A 352 5.00 14.63 31.51
C LEU A 352 5.88 15.07 32.70
N ARG A 353 6.03 16.36 32.99
CA ARG A 353 6.83 16.88 34.11
C ARG A 353 5.92 17.27 35.29
N GLY A 354 5.80 16.37 36.26
CA GLY A 354 5.22 16.70 37.57
C GLY A 354 6.09 17.64 38.40
N ALA A 355 5.52 18.18 39.49
CA ALA A 355 6.30 18.89 40.51
C ALA A 355 7.29 17.92 41.17
N ALA A 356 8.48 18.40 41.54
CA ALA A 356 9.45 17.58 42.27
C ALA A 356 8.90 17.25 43.66
N TRP A 357 8.98 15.98 44.07
CA TRP A 357 8.42 15.51 45.35
C TRP A 357 9.05 16.19 46.59
N ARG A 358 10.30 16.65 46.50
CA ARG A 358 10.97 17.49 47.51
C ARG A 358 11.27 18.88 46.95
N LYS A 359 10.25 19.73 46.80
CA LYS A 359 10.47 21.18 46.95
C LYS A 359 9.95 21.61 48.34
N PRO A 360 10.63 22.52 49.06
CA PRO A 360 10.05 23.14 50.24
C PRO A 360 8.70 23.75 49.83
N ALA A 361 7.66 23.52 50.63
CA ALA A 361 6.41 24.25 50.44
C ALA A 361 6.73 25.76 50.50
N PRO A 362 6.14 26.62 49.66
CA PRO A 362 6.23 28.05 49.88
C PRO A 362 5.69 28.34 51.28
N GLN A 363 6.50 28.94 52.16
CA GLN A 363 5.99 29.46 53.42
C GLN A 363 4.88 30.47 53.07
N PRO A 364 3.69 30.37 53.68
CA PRO A 364 2.68 31.41 53.53
C PRO A 364 3.28 32.71 54.06
N SER A 365 3.22 33.75 53.22
CA SER A 365 3.58 35.12 53.57
C SER A 365 2.82 35.54 54.82
N ALA A 366 3.55 35.98 55.83
CA ALA A 366 2.99 36.48 57.08
C ALA A 366 2.22 37.78 56.83
N THR A 367 0.92 37.68 56.52
CA THR A 367 -0.07 38.74 56.72
C THR A 367 -1.47 38.14 56.59
N GLY A 368 -2.21 38.10 57.69
CA GLY A 368 -3.66 37.86 57.70
C GLY A 368 -4.09 36.59 58.43
N THR A 369 -4.50 36.77 59.70
CA THR A 369 -5.43 35.94 60.51
C THR A 369 -5.32 34.42 60.39
N ALA A 370 -4.77 33.81 61.46
CA ALA A 370 -4.64 32.37 61.64
C ALA A 370 -5.99 31.61 61.57
N PRO A 371 -6.13 30.59 60.72
CA PRO A 371 -7.09 29.51 60.93
C PRO A 371 -6.59 28.56 62.04
N PRO A 372 -7.49 27.80 62.70
CA PRO A 372 -7.12 26.96 63.84
C PRO A 372 -6.09 25.88 63.43
N PRO A 373 -5.23 25.43 64.37
CA PRO A 373 -4.15 24.51 64.05
C PRO A 373 -4.73 23.18 63.57
N VAL A 374 -4.49 22.86 62.29
CA VAL A 374 -4.57 21.48 61.82
C VAL A 374 -3.53 20.72 62.63
N ALA A 375 -4.00 19.77 63.43
CA ALA A 375 -3.18 18.93 64.30
C ALA A 375 -1.94 18.44 63.54
N SER A 376 -0.78 18.94 63.96
CA SER A 376 0.52 18.43 63.55
C SER A 376 0.53 16.93 63.85
N ALA A 377 0.46 16.11 62.81
CA ALA A 377 0.56 14.67 62.94
C ALA A 377 1.88 14.36 63.66
N THR A 378 1.77 13.83 64.88
CA THR A 378 2.89 13.33 65.66
C THR A 378 3.70 12.35 64.79
N PRO A 379 5.05 12.45 64.74
CA PRO A 379 5.87 11.50 63.99
C PRO A 379 5.55 10.08 64.47
N LEU A 380 4.99 9.26 63.59
CA LEU A 380 4.66 7.87 63.89
C LEU A 380 5.96 7.10 64.18
N PRO A 381 6.03 6.29 65.25
CA PRO A 381 7.24 5.59 65.64
C PRO A 381 7.76 4.65 64.53
N PRO A 382 9.09 4.46 64.42
CA PRO A 382 9.69 3.52 63.48
C PRO A 382 9.16 2.10 63.72
N GLY A 383 8.74 1.41 62.65
CA GLY A 383 8.18 0.04 62.71
C GLY A 383 6.69 -0.10 62.34
N ARG A 384 5.91 0.99 62.29
CA ARG A 384 4.51 0.93 61.81
C ARG A 384 4.44 1.06 60.29
N ILE A 385 3.91 0.03 59.61
CA ILE A 385 3.77 -0.02 58.15
C ILE A 385 2.67 0.98 57.70
N THR A 386 3.04 1.97 56.91
CA THR A 386 2.09 2.85 56.21
C THR A 386 1.88 2.35 54.78
N THR A 387 0.64 2.38 54.26
CA THR A 387 0.33 1.95 52.89
C THR A 387 -0.52 2.98 52.16
N VAL A 388 -0.21 3.21 50.88
CA VAL A 388 -0.94 4.10 49.97
C VAL A 388 -1.43 3.28 48.79
N LYS A 389 -2.69 3.47 48.39
CA LYS A 389 -3.34 2.77 47.28
C LYS A 389 -3.57 3.72 46.11
N ALA A 390 -3.52 3.19 44.89
CA ALA A 390 -3.85 3.95 43.70
C ALA A 390 -5.32 4.42 43.72
N LEU A 391 -5.58 5.59 43.13
CA LEU A 391 -6.90 6.22 43.05
C LEU A 391 -7.81 5.41 42.11
N PRO A 392 -9.02 5.02 42.54
CA PRO A 392 -9.96 4.31 41.70
C PRO A 392 -10.42 5.19 40.53
N GLY A 393 -10.41 4.63 39.31
CA GLY A 393 -10.86 5.35 38.11
C GLY A 393 -9.84 6.31 37.47
N SER A 394 -8.62 6.41 38.02
CA SER A 394 -7.53 7.26 37.49
C SER A 394 -7.14 6.94 36.04
N THR A 395 -7.49 5.76 35.52
CA THR A 395 -7.20 5.36 34.14
C THR A 395 -8.43 5.35 33.21
N ARG A 396 -9.61 5.82 33.68
CA ARG A 396 -10.89 5.69 32.95
C ARG A 396 -10.87 6.39 31.57
N THR A 397 -10.40 7.63 31.50
CA THR A 397 -10.33 8.40 30.24
C THR A 397 -9.37 7.75 29.23
N THR A 398 -8.21 7.27 29.68
CA THR A 398 -7.25 6.58 28.82
C THR A 398 -7.78 5.24 28.34
N ARG A 399 -8.50 4.49 29.18
CA ARG A 399 -9.17 3.24 28.78
C ARG A 399 -10.19 3.48 27.66
N HIS A 400 -11.00 4.53 27.77
CA HIS A 400 -11.93 4.92 26.71
C HIS A 400 -11.18 5.28 25.40
N ALA A 401 -10.09 6.05 25.50
CA ALA A 401 -9.29 6.41 24.33
C ALA A 401 -8.64 5.20 23.64
N VAL A 402 -8.18 4.20 24.41
CA VAL A 402 -7.67 2.93 23.85
C VAL A 402 -8.78 2.22 23.07
N VAL A 403 -9.98 2.07 23.63
CA VAL A 403 -11.09 1.42 22.91
C VAL A 403 -11.48 2.16 21.64
N VAL A 404 -11.64 3.48 21.70
CA VAL A 404 -12.02 4.29 20.52
C VAL A 404 -10.94 4.23 19.43
N GLY A 405 -9.67 4.39 19.79
CA GLY A 405 -8.56 4.26 18.84
C GLY A 405 -8.44 2.86 18.24
N GLY A 406 -8.80 1.83 19.00
CA GLY A 406 -8.82 0.45 18.54
C GLY A 406 -9.89 0.14 17.53
N VAL A 407 -11.12 0.58 17.80
CA VAL A 407 -12.22 0.45 16.85
C VAL A 407 -11.83 1.08 15.51
N LEU A 408 -11.24 2.27 15.55
CA LEU A 408 -10.77 2.96 14.35
C LEU A 408 -9.66 2.17 13.63
N MET A 409 -8.68 1.66 14.37
CA MET A 409 -7.58 0.88 13.78
C MET A 409 -8.08 -0.44 13.18
N CYS A 410 -9.01 -1.13 13.83
CA CYS A 410 -9.66 -2.33 13.28
C CYS A 410 -10.41 -2.02 11.98
N ALA A 411 -11.13 -0.88 11.91
CA ALA A 411 -11.83 -0.47 10.69
C ALA A 411 -10.86 -0.20 9.53
N VAL A 412 -9.74 0.47 9.79
CA VAL A 412 -8.68 0.72 8.79
C VAL A 412 -8.07 -0.59 8.32
N MET A 413 -7.70 -1.49 9.24
CA MET A 413 -7.10 -2.78 8.89
C MET A 413 -8.07 -3.69 8.13
N ALA A 414 -9.36 -3.67 8.46
CA ALA A 414 -10.39 -4.38 7.71
C ALA A 414 -10.51 -3.85 6.27
N THR A 415 -10.48 -2.53 6.08
CA THR A 415 -10.49 -1.89 4.77
C THR A 415 -9.26 -2.27 3.95
N ILE A 416 -8.07 -2.18 4.54
CA ILE A 416 -6.81 -2.60 3.89
C ILE A 416 -6.84 -4.09 3.51
N SER A 417 -7.40 -4.94 4.38
CA SER A 417 -7.50 -6.39 4.13
C SER A 417 -8.50 -6.70 3.03
N TYR A 418 -9.61 -5.96 2.93
CA TYR A 418 -10.59 -6.06 1.84
C TYR A 418 -9.95 -5.69 0.49
N GLU A 419 -9.19 -4.59 0.45
CA GLU A 419 -8.50 -4.14 -0.77
C GLU A 419 -7.33 -5.05 -1.18
N LEU A 420 -6.62 -5.67 -0.22
CA LEU A 420 -5.51 -6.58 -0.48
C LEU A 420 -5.94 -8.03 -0.76
N TRP A 421 -7.18 -8.39 -0.41
CA TRP A 421 -7.75 -9.73 -0.61
C TRP A 421 -7.56 -10.27 -2.04
N PRO A 422 -7.81 -9.50 -3.12
CA PRO A 422 -7.61 -9.98 -4.48
C PRO A 422 -6.14 -10.34 -4.76
N TYR A 423 -5.20 -9.51 -4.30
CA TYR A 423 -3.77 -9.68 -4.55
C TYR A 423 -3.15 -10.86 -3.80
N ALA A 424 -3.59 -11.13 -2.57
CA ALA A 424 -3.12 -12.26 -1.77
C ALA A 424 -3.44 -13.63 -2.41
N THR A 425 -4.51 -13.68 -3.23
CA THR A 425 -4.89 -14.89 -3.98
C THR A 425 -4.13 -15.07 -5.30
N GLN A 426 -3.27 -14.11 -5.68
CA GLN A 426 -2.62 -14.06 -7.01
C GLN A 426 -1.10 -14.31 -7.01
N PHE A 427 -0.41 -14.38 -5.85
CA PHE A 427 1.05 -14.53 -5.82
C PHE A 427 1.55 -16.00 -5.84
N PRO A 428 2.50 -16.40 -6.72
CA PRO A 428 2.78 -17.81 -7.06
C PRO A 428 3.89 -18.51 -6.25
N TRP A 429 4.46 -17.87 -5.22
CA TRP A 429 5.52 -18.49 -4.38
C TRP A 429 4.97 -19.48 -3.33
N MET A 430 3.68 -19.82 -3.43
CA MET A 430 3.04 -20.96 -2.78
C MET A 430 2.61 -21.99 -3.84
N SER A 431 3.58 -22.65 -4.48
CA SER A 431 3.34 -23.67 -5.51
C SER A 431 2.71 -24.99 -5.01
N GLY A 432 2.38 -25.09 -3.71
CA GLY A 432 1.56 -26.16 -3.16
C GLY A 432 0.21 -25.61 -2.74
N LYS A 433 -0.86 -25.97 -3.46
CA LYS A 433 -2.29 -25.68 -3.20
C LYS A 433 -2.52 -24.87 -1.89
N PRO A 434 -2.53 -23.52 -1.92
CA PRO A 434 -2.85 -22.79 -0.72
C PRO A 434 -4.35 -22.95 -0.50
N SER A 435 -4.72 -23.74 0.50
CA SER A 435 -6.08 -23.74 1.02
C SER A 435 -6.41 -22.31 1.45
N ILE A 436 -7.68 -21.91 1.32
CA ILE A 436 -8.23 -20.64 1.82
C ILE A 436 -7.75 -20.33 3.26
N LEU A 437 -7.44 -21.40 4.02
CA LEU A 437 -6.85 -21.35 5.36
C LEU A 437 -5.47 -20.68 5.43
N PHE A 438 -4.59 -20.79 4.44
CA PHE A 438 -3.24 -20.19 4.50
C PHE A 438 -3.27 -18.69 4.21
N SER A 439 -4.03 -18.25 3.20
CA SER A 439 -4.26 -16.83 2.91
C SER A 439 -5.03 -16.16 4.05
N ALA A 440 -6.03 -16.86 4.61
CA ALA A 440 -6.70 -16.42 5.83
C ALA A 440 -5.73 -16.35 7.02
N ALA A 441 -4.81 -17.31 7.19
CA ALA A 441 -3.81 -17.31 8.26
C ALA A 441 -2.78 -16.17 8.15
N LEU A 442 -2.54 -15.61 6.96
CA LEU A 442 -1.63 -14.48 6.76
C LEU A 442 -2.31 -13.12 7.05
N LEU A 443 -3.62 -13.04 6.83
CA LEU A 443 -4.44 -11.85 7.12
C LEU A 443 -5.06 -11.84 8.53
N LEU A 444 -5.28 -13.02 9.13
CA LEU A 444 -5.78 -13.18 10.51
C LEU A 444 -4.96 -12.41 11.55
N PRO A 445 -3.61 -12.41 11.51
CA PRO A 445 -2.79 -11.61 12.41
C PRO A 445 -3.05 -10.12 12.25
N LEU A 446 -3.25 -9.60 11.04
CA LEU A 446 -3.50 -8.17 10.79
C LEU A 446 -4.84 -7.71 11.40
N VAL A 447 -5.82 -8.60 11.50
CA VAL A 447 -7.15 -8.32 12.10
C VAL A 447 -7.21 -8.66 13.59
N ALA A 448 -6.53 -9.72 14.05
CA ALA A 448 -6.60 -10.21 15.44
C ALA A 448 -5.56 -9.58 16.37
N LEU A 449 -4.41 -9.12 15.87
CA LEU A 449 -3.36 -8.50 16.67
C LEU A 449 -3.80 -7.16 17.30
N PRO A 450 -4.50 -6.25 16.59
CA PRO A 450 -5.00 -5.02 17.20
C PRO A 450 -5.90 -5.25 18.44
N PRO A 451 -6.96 -6.07 18.41
CA PRO A 451 -7.79 -6.31 19.59
C PRO A 451 -7.04 -7.05 20.72
N LEU A 452 -6.05 -7.88 20.40
CA LEU A 452 -5.18 -8.50 21.41
C LEU A 452 -4.31 -7.46 22.13
N LEU A 453 -3.65 -6.59 21.38
CA LEU A 453 -2.85 -5.48 21.94
C LEU A 453 -3.71 -4.51 22.74
N MET A 454 -4.94 -4.25 22.29
CA MET A 454 -5.95 -3.45 22.99
C MET A 454 -6.33 -4.08 24.33
N ALA A 455 -6.68 -5.37 24.33
CA ALA A 455 -7.04 -6.10 25.54
C ALA A 455 -5.87 -6.15 26.52
N GLN A 456 -4.64 -6.32 26.02
CA GLN A 456 -3.43 -6.27 26.84
C GLN A 456 -3.20 -4.87 27.43
N GLY A 457 -3.33 -3.80 26.64
CA GLY A 457 -3.25 -2.42 27.11
C GLY A 457 -4.32 -2.09 28.16
N TRP A 458 -5.56 -2.54 27.96
CA TRP A 458 -6.65 -2.39 28.92
C TRP A 458 -6.38 -3.12 30.23
N ARG A 459 -5.90 -4.37 30.17
CA ARG A 459 -5.49 -5.14 31.36
C ARG A 459 -4.36 -4.47 32.12
N GLN A 460 -3.37 -3.93 31.41
CA GLN A 460 -2.27 -3.17 32.01
C GLN A 460 -2.77 -1.90 32.71
N LEU A 461 -3.65 -1.12 32.06
CA LEU A 461 -4.26 0.07 32.67
C LEU A 461 -5.06 -0.28 33.93
N LYS A 462 -5.85 -1.36 33.91
CA LYS A 462 -6.58 -1.83 35.11
C LYS A 462 -5.63 -2.30 36.21
N ALA A 463 -4.48 -2.87 35.86
CA ALA A 463 -3.47 -3.26 36.84
C ALA A 463 -2.85 -2.03 37.56
N LEU A 464 -2.79 -0.86 36.91
CA LEU A 464 -2.32 0.39 37.54
C LEU A 464 -3.23 0.85 38.69
N GLU A 465 -4.53 0.56 38.62
CA GLU A 465 -5.50 0.90 39.68
C GLU A 465 -5.38 -0.02 40.90
N SER A 466 -4.61 -1.12 40.80
CA SER A 466 -4.37 -2.05 41.90
C SER A 466 -3.02 -1.86 42.58
N ILE A 467 -2.29 -0.78 42.26
CA ILE A 467 -0.99 -0.54 42.85
C ILE A 467 -1.13 -0.19 44.34
N ARG A 468 -0.30 -0.83 45.16
CA ARG A 468 -0.15 -0.54 46.59
C ARG A 468 1.32 -0.32 46.90
N ILE A 469 1.65 0.77 47.58
CA ILE A 469 3.01 1.07 48.03
C ILE A 469 2.97 1.18 49.54
N GLY A 470 3.90 0.53 50.23
CA GLY A 470 4.02 0.62 51.68
C GLY A 470 5.47 0.71 52.15
N THR A 471 5.66 1.26 53.35
CA THR A 471 6.97 1.35 53.99
C THR A 471 6.86 1.19 55.51
N ASP A 472 7.90 0.59 56.11
CA ASP A 472 8.12 0.52 57.56
C ASP A 472 9.10 1.61 58.06
N GLY A 473 9.60 2.47 57.17
CA GLY A 473 10.62 3.49 57.43
C GLY A 473 12.04 3.09 57.04
N VAL A 474 12.29 1.82 56.69
CA VAL A 474 13.61 1.29 56.29
C VAL A 474 13.54 0.59 54.93
N ARG A 475 12.46 -0.14 54.68
CA ARG A 475 12.17 -0.87 53.44
C ARG A 475 10.94 -0.30 52.76
N ILE A 476 10.92 -0.45 51.44
CA ILE A 476 9.75 -0.15 50.62
C ILE A 476 9.22 -1.44 50.01
N GLN A 477 7.91 -1.58 50.00
CA GLN A 477 7.19 -2.66 49.33
C GLN A 477 6.23 -2.08 48.32
N ALA A 478 6.24 -2.58 47.10
CA ALA A 478 5.28 -2.20 46.07
C ALA A 478 4.63 -3.44 45.48
N GLN A 479 3.30 -3.43 45.38
CA GLN A 479 2.51 -4.44 44.70
C GLN A 479 1.88 -3.83 43.46
N VAL A 480 2.13 -4.42 42.29
CA VAL A 480 1.51 -4.02 41.00
C VAL A 480 0.79 -5.24 40.44
N GLY A 481 -0.54 -5.26 40.53
CA GLY A 481 -1.34 -6.45 40.23
C GLY A 481 -0.92 -7.65 41.10
N LYS A 482 -0.45 -8.73 40.46
CA LYS A 482 0.03 -9.95 41.15
C LYS A 482 1.51 -9.90 41.56
N ARG A 483 2.28 -8.93 41.07
CA ARG A 483 3.74 -8.86 41.32
C ARG A 483 4.03 -8.03 42.57
N ARG A 484 4.94 -8.51 43.40
CA ARG A 484 5.42 -7.84 44.61
C ARG A 484 6.90 -7.53 44.46
N TYR A 485 7.27 -6.33 44.87
CA TYR A 485 8.63 -5.80 44.82
C TYR A 485 8.99 -5.29 46.20
N GLN A 486 10.21 -5.57 46.66
CA GLN A 486 10.69 -5.13 47.96
C GLN A 486 12.17 -4.79 47.85
N ALA A 487 12.57 -3.67 48.45
CA ALA A 487 13.98 -3.27 48.59
C ALA A 487 14.19 -2.38 49.82
N LEU A 488 15.45 -2.22 50.21
CA LEU A 488 15.86 -1.20 51.17
C LEU A 488 15.74 0.20 50.55
N ALA A 489 15.43 1.21 51.36
CA ALA A 489 15.13 2.56 50.87
C ALA A 489 16.32 3.23 50.15
N ASP A 490 17.55 2.92 50.52
CA ASP A 490 18.80 3.40 49.91
C ASP A 490 19.03 2.82 48.50
N GLN A 491 18.46 1.66 48.20
CA GLN A 491 18.53 0.98 46.90
C GLN A 491 17.37 1.38 45.96
N VAL A 492 16.53 2.32 46.38
CA VAL A 492 15.32 2.72 45.66
C VAL A 492 15.53 4.11 45.10
N THR A 493 15.10 4.29 43.86
CA THR A 493 15.16 5.60 43.21
C THR A 493 13.76 6.06 42.89
N CYS A 494 13.34 7.15 43.53
CA CYS A 494 12.07 7.79 43.21
C CYS A 494 12.31 8.89 42.17
N THR A 495 11.56 8.80 41.08
CA THR A 495 11.47 9.84 40.08
C THR A 495 10.10 10.50 40.15
N ARG A 496 9.94 11.60 39.42
CA ARG A 496 8.64 12.30 39.34
C ARG A 496 7.50 11.45 38.78
N GLN A 497 7.81 10.42 37.99
CA GLN A 497 6.81 9.57 37.34
C GLN A 497 6.80 8.13 37.84
N HIS A 498 7.91 7.65 38.41
CA HIS A 498 8.12 6.24 38.72
C HIS A 498 8.93 6.05 39.99
N LEU A 499 8.63 4.98 40.71
CA LEU A 499 9.45 4.41 41.76
C LEU A 499 10.22 3.21 41.18
N LEU A 500 11.56 3.28 41.19
CA LEU A 500 12.44 2.24 40.67
C LEU A 500 12.92 1.34 41.81
N ILE A 501 12.65 0.04 41.67
CA ILE A 501 13.01 -1.00 42.63
C ILE A 501 13.73 -2.13 41.86
N GLY A 502 15.06 -2.12 41.86
CA GLY A 502 15.87 -3.04 41.06
C GLY A 502 15.70 -2.79 39.56
N THR A 503 15.12 -3.73 38.82
CA THR A 503 14.72 -3.54 37.41
C THR A 503 13.23 -3.23 37.25
N ALA A 504 12.47 -3.19 38.35
CA ALA A 504 11.04 -2.90 38.32
C ALA A 504 10.78 -1.40 38.33
N MET A 505 9.88 -0.97 37.45
CA MET A 505 9.43 0.42 37.35
C MET A 505 7.96 0.49 37.77
N VAL A 506 7.70 1.07 38.94
CA VAL A 506 6.35 1.23 39.48
C VAL A 506 5.87 2.65 39.17
N PRO A 507 4.84 2.84 38.32
CA PRO A 507 4.39 4.17 37.95
C PRO A 507 3.65 4.87 39.10
N LEU A 508 4.03 6.11 39.36
CA LEU A 508 3.37 7.03 40.30
C LEU A 508 2.38 7.97 39.57
N ARG A 509 2.60 8.18 38.27
CA ARG A 509 1.74 8.98 37.39
C ARG A 509 1.50 8.27 36.06
N HIS A 510 0.36 8.50 35.44
CA HIS A 510 0.04 7.99 34.11
C HIS A 510 -0.34 9.13 33.16
N ARG A 511 0.43 9.33 32.07
CA ARG A 511 0.27 10.46 31.12
C ARG A 511 0.15 11.83 31.82
N GLY A 512 0.93 12.04 32.89
CA GLY A 512 0.93 13.28 33.68
C GLY A 512 -0.09 13.34 34.82
N SER A 513 -1.14 12.52 34.80
CA SER A 513 -2.15 12.43 35.88
C SER A 513 -1.63 11.61 37.07
N ALA A 514 -1.98 12.02 38.29
CA ALA A 514 -1.59 11.34 39.52
C ALA A 514 -2.33 10.00 39.68
N LEU A 515 -1.58 8.92 39.87
CA LEU A 515 -2.17 7.60 40.18
C LEU A 515 -2.48 7.46 41.67
N PHE A 516 -1.90 8.31 42.51
CA PHE A 516 -2.05 8.31 43.97
C PHE A 516 -2.46 9.71 44.43
N ASP A 517 -3.05 9.80 45.63
CA ASP A 517 -3.14 11.09 46.32
C ASP A 517 -1.72 11.60 46.65
N GLU A 518 -1.35 12.75 46.09
CA GLU A 518 0.02 13.26 46.16
C GLU A 518 0.39 13.70 47.57
N GLY A 519 -0.57 14.22 48.34
CA GLY A 519 -0.38 14.58 49.75
C GLY A 519 -0.13 13.34 50.60
N GLY A 520 -1.00 12.34 50.47
CA GLY A 520 -0.87 11.06 51.15
C GLY A 520 0.40 10.29 50.77
N LEU A 521 0.81 10.27 49.51
CA LEU A 521 2.06 9.61 49.07
C LEU A 521 3.30 10.31 49.63
N ARG A 522 3.29 11.65 49.65
CA ARG A 522 4.41 12.43 50.17
C ARG A 522 4.59 12.21 51.67
N GLN A 523 3.53 12.42 52.44
CA GLN A 523 3.56 12.32 53.90
C GLN A 523 3.82 10.89 54.39
N ASN A 524 3.16 9.89 53.78
CA ASN A 524 3.18 8.53 54.32
C ASN A 524 4.30 7.64 53.79
N ILE A 525 4.93 7.99 52.66
CA ILE A 525 6.00 7.20 52.03
C ILE A 525 7.28 8.02 51.86
N ILE A 526 7.22 9.16 51.17
CA ILE A 526 8.43 9.89 50.72
C ILE A 526 9.15 10.58 51.88
N ASP A 527 8.41 11.23 52.77
CA ASP A 527 8.98 11.97 53.91
C ASP A 527 9.51 11.02 55.00
N ARG A 528 9.00 9.78 55.05
CA ARG A 528 9.50 8.72 55.95
C ARG A 528 10.79 8.05 55.48
N LEU A 529 11.21 8.30 54.23
CA LEU A 529 12.36 7.66 53.60
C LEU A 529 13.39 8.70 53.14
N PRO A 530 14.11 9.37 54.07
CA PRO A 530 15.12 10.37 53.71
C PRO A 530 16.24 9.78 52.84
N GLN A 531 16.57 8.50 53.08
CA GLN A 531 17.62 7.69 52.42
C GLN A 531 17.39 7.44 50.91
N MET A 532 16.17 7.66 50.40
CA MET A 532 15.81 7.32 49.03
C MET A 532 16.38 8.33 48.02
N THR A 533 16.97 7.81 46.94
CA THR A 533 17.56 8.65 45.88
C THR A 533 16.45 9.30 45.05
N MET A 534 16.56 10.62 44.82
CA MET A 534 15.56 11.40 44.08
C MET A 534 16.11 11.92 42.76
N HIS A 535 15.38 11.70 41.66
CA HIS A 535 15.71 12.25 40.35
C HIS A 535 14.52 12.92 39.65
N ASP A 536 14.82 13.92 38.85
CA ASP A 536 13.79 14.74 38.20
C ASP A 536 13.17 14.10 36.94
N SER A 537 13.85 13.15 36.31
CA SER A 537 13.38 12.46 35.11
C SER A 537 14.05 11.11 34.94
N ILE A 538 13.34 10.18 34.30
CA ILE A 538 13.88 8.88 33.86
C ILE A 538 14.95 9.03 32.76
N TRP A 539 14.94 10.15 32.03
CA TRP A 539 15.87 10.43 30.93
C TRP A 539 17.17 11.12 31.38
N HIS A 540 17.28 11.51 32.65
CA HIS A 540 18.39 12.30 33.16
C HIS A 540 19.31 11.42 34.00
N ASN A 541 20.17 10.59 33.39
CA ASN A 541 21.09 9.60 33.97
C ASN A 541 20.53 8.60 35.02
N GLY A 542 19.44 8.89 35.74
CA GLY A 542 18.96 8.15 36.90
C GLY A 542 18.43 6.76 36.59
N LEU A 543 17.79 6.54 35.43
CA LEU A 543 17.36 5.19 35.03
C LEU A 543 18.57 4.29 34.70
N ILE A 544 19.50 4.80 33.90
CA ILE A 544 20.72 4.09 33.49
C ILE A 544 21.58 3.80 34.72
N THR A 545 21.81 4.81 35.57
CA THR A 545 22.57 4.67 36.81
C THR A 545 21.89 3.71 37.79
N HIS A 546 20.56 3.75 37.93
CA HIS A 546 19.82 2.82 38.79
C HIS A 546 19.91 1.37 38.28
N TYR A 547 19.67 1.12 36.99
CA TYR A 547 19.78 -0.23 36.42
C TYR A 547 21.21 -0.78 36.48
N TRP A 548 22.22 0.09 36.32
CA TRP A 548 23.63 -0.29 36.43
C TRP A 548 24.03 -0.66 37.87
N ARG A 549 23.57 0.10 38.87
CA ARG A 549 23.95 -0.06 40.29
C ARG A 549 23.08 -1.06 41.05
N HIS A 550 21.77 -1.04 40.83
CA HIS A 550 20.79 -1.79 41.64
C HIS A 550 20.01 -2.85 40.84
N GLY A 551 20.14 -2.90 39.50
CA GLY A 551 19.44 -3.86 38.64
C GLY A 551 20.10 -5.23 38.48
N GLY A 552 21.26 -5.47 39.11
CA GLY A 552 22.04 -6.70 38.96
C GLY A 552 22.48 -6.98 37.51
N TRP A 553 22.76 -8.25 37.18
CA TRP A 553 23.17 -8.66 35.83
C TRP A 553 22.15 -8.25 34.75
N ARG A 554 20.85 -8.45 35.03
CA ARG A 554 19.77 -8.10 34.10
C ARG A 554 19.71 -6.60 33.81
N GLY A 555 19.91 -5.76 34.82
CA GLY A 555 19.97 -4.31 34.65
C GLY A 555 21.13 -3.87 33.76
N ARG A 556 22.32 -4.44 33.96
CA ARG A 556 23.51 -4.17 33.14
C ARG A 556 23.33 -4.59 31.68
N CYS A 557 22.80 -5.79 31.42
CA CYS A 557 22.48 -6.23 30.06
C CYS A 557 21.45 -5.31 29.36
N THR A 558 20.46 -4.80 30.11
CA THR A 558 19.45 -3.88 29.56
C THR A 558 20.09 -2.56 29.12
N VAL A 559 21.01 -2.01 29.91
CA VAL A 559 21.74 -0.77 29.57
C VAL A 559 22.60 -0.96 28.33
N VAL A 560 23.36 -2.06 28.24
CA VAL A 560 24.18 -2.38 27.07
C VAL A 560 23.32 -2.57 25.82
N GLY A 561 22.20 -3.31 25.93
CA GLY A 561 21.27 -3.52 24.82
C GLY A 561 20.67 -2.23 24.28
N MET A 562 20.25 -1.29 25.14
CA MET A 562 19.77 0.02 24.70
C MET A 562 20.84 0.83 23.95
N ALA A 563 22.10 0.78 24.40
CA ALA A 563 23.21 1.47 23.74
C ALA A 563 23.49 0.89 22.33
N VAL A 564 23.48 -0.44 22.20
CA VAL A 564 23.65 -1.12 20.90
C VAL A 564 22.52 -0.78 19.94
N LEU A 565 21.27 -0.76 20.42
CA LEU A 565 20.10 -0.48 19.59
C LEU A 565 20.08 0.97 19.10
N LEU A 566 20.47 1.92 19.95
CA LEU A 566 20.71 3.32 19.56
C LEU A 566 21.82 3.44 18.49
N GLY A 567 22.94 2.74 18.68
CA GLY A 567 24.03 2.70 17.71
C GLY A 567 23.58 2.17 16.35
N LEU A 568 22.83 1.07 16.32
CA LEU A 568 22.28 0.50 15.09
C LEU A 568 21.30 1.45 14.39
N THR A 569 20.39 2.10 15.13
CA THR A 569 19.43 3.05 14.53
C THR A 569 20.11 4.28 13.91
N LEU A 570 21.25 4.71 14.45
CA LEU A 570 22.05 5.81 13.90
C LEU A 570 22.90 5.36 12.69
N TRP A 571 23.25 4.07 12.61
CA TRP A 571 24.09 3.52 11.55
C TRP A 571 23.31 3.10 10.28
N VAL A 572 22.08 2.61 10.43
CA VAL A 572 21.19 2.20 9.31
C VAL A 572 21.05 3.22 8.18
N PRO A 573 20.86 4.54 8.43
CA PRO A 573 20.77 5.52 7.34
C PRO A 573 22.10 5.79 6.60
N PHE A 574 23.23 5.37 7.15
CA PHE A 574 24.54 5.46 6.49
C PHE A 574 24.88 4.21 5.67
N ALA A 575 24.35 3.05 6.04
CA ALA A 575 24.59 1.78 5.32
C ALA A 575 23.65 1.54 4.13
N LEU A 576 22.58 2.35 3.99
CA LEU A 576 21.57 2.27 2.92
C LEU A 576 21.72 3.36 1.85
N ARG A 577 22.87 4.04 1.81
CA ARG A 577 23.32 4.83 0.65
C ARG A 577 24.40 4.06 -0.08
#